data_AF-A0A4S4KAU1-F1
#
_entry.id   AF-A0A4S4KAU1-F1
#
_cell.length_a   1.000
_cell.length_b   1.000
_cell.length_c   1.000
_cell.angle_alpha   90.00
_cell.angle_beta   90.00
_cell.angle_gamma   90.00
#
_symmetry.space_group_name_H-M   'P 1'
#
loop_
_entity.id
_entity.type
_entity.pdbx_description
1 polymer ?
#
loop_
_entity_poly.entity_id
_entity_poly.type
_entity_poly.pdbx_seq_one_letter_code
_entity_poly.pdbx_strand_id
1 'polypeptide(L)'
;MPLLTQSDPGTENNGIANAQTVLRHRHDPSLADSLQHKFKGNKGNIKPEIAWRRLRYCWTDGYEKLIQHGISQGLYDPDNALERLVFHYTFIPWLQKELDNYVELANDTKPRFNRHKILPHGRPIEIFQHPEKYDTKNFAVNVDKVHLETAREKYAPPDHPVFHLVPLAFASRAAQFYRNGVPEVNRDNAWGVYSTLLQHFISIRDETDIHTEISRIAALPAVGDDPAGEEQMDVLPLKRYRPGNRLIGDVPGLHAEYSSSEEESDPGYNVWTSDED
;
A
#
# COMPACT_ATOMS: atom_id res chain seq x y z
N MET A 1 13.83 10.42 0.32
CA MET A 1 12.70 10.70 -0.60
C MET A 1 13.19 10.60 -2.04
N PRO A 2 12.37 10.07 -2.99
CA PRO A 2 12.71 10.03 -4.41
C PRO A 2 12.88 11.44 -5.01
N LEU A 3 13.56 11.53 -6.16
CA LEU A 3 13.74 12.79 -6.90
C LEU A 3 12.44 13.26 -7.57
N LEU A 4 11.71 12.32 -8.16
CA LEU A 4 10.46 12.52 -8.87
C LEU A 4 9.54 11.34 -8.56
N THR A 5 8.25 11.61 -8.35
CA THR A 5 7.23 10.56 -8.27
C THR A 5 6.42 10.49 -9.57
N GLN A 6 5.84 9.34 -9.85
CA GLN A 6 5.02 9.13 -11.03
C GLN A 6 3.82 8.25 -10.69
N SER A 7 2.65 8.62 -11.16
CA SER A 7 1.42 7.82 -11.06
C SER A 7 0.62 7.90 -12.37
N ASP A 8 -0.45 7.15 -12.44
CA ASP A 8 -1.52 7.29 -13.41
C ASP A 8 -2.32 8.60 -13.19
N PRO A 9 -3.09 9.06 -14.20
CA PRO A 9 -3.84 10.29 -14.12
C PRO A 9 -5.16 10.06 -13.37
N GLY A 10 -5.06 9.95 -12.04
CA GLY A 10 -6.19 9.85 -11.11
C GLY A 10 -6.15 10.99 -10.10
N THR A 11 -7.31 11.49 -9.69
CA THR A 11 -7.40 12.62 -8.74
C THR A 11 -6.98 12.24 -7.33
N GLU A 12 -7.09 10.95 -6.98
CA GLU A 12 -6.60 10.40 -5.71
C GLU A 12 -5.08 10.58 -5.52
N ASN A 13 -4.33 10.68 -6.63
CA ASN A 13 -2.88 10.85 -6.60
C ASN A 13 -2.42 12.29 -6.36
N ASN A 14 -3.35 13.26 -6.36
CA ASN A 14 -3.02 14.68 -6.24
C ASN A 14 -2.38 15.01 -4.88
N GLY A 15 -2.83 14.36 -3.80
CA GLY A 15 -2.23 14.50 -2.48
C GLY A 15 -0.74 14.13 -2.46
N ILE A 16 -0.38 12.98 -3.05
CA ILE A 16 1.00 12.51 -3.17
C ILE A 16 1.82 13.43 -4.07
N ALA A 17 1.25 13.89 -5.19
CA ALA A 17 1.92 14.82 -6.10
C ALA A 17 2.25 16.15 -5.41
N ASN A 18 1.31 16.67 -4.62
CA ASN A 18 1.45 17.91 -3.86
C ASN A 18 2.46 17.75 -2.71
N ALA A 19 2.35 16.68 -1.93
CA ALA A 19 3.26 16.38 -0.82
C ALA A 19 4.72 16.30 -1.30
N GLN A 20 4.97 15.52 -2.35
CA GLN A 20 6.28 15.41 -2.98
C GLN A 20 6.79 16.78 -3.44
N THR A 21 5.95 17.57 -4.11
CA THR A 21 6.33 18.89 -4.64
C THR A 21 6.73 19.86 -3.53
N VAL A 22 5.92 19.96 -2.47
CA VAL A 22 6.20 20.84 -1.32
C VAL A 22 7.51 20.44 -0.64
N LEU A 23 7.70 19.15 -0.37
CA LEU A 23 8.94 18.67 0.25
C LEU A 23 10.16 18.99 -0.62
N ARG A 24 10.08 18.73 -1.93
CA ARG A 24 11.18 19.02 -2.85
C ARG A 24 11.50 20.51 -2.95
N HIS A 25 10.51 21.39 -3.04
CA HIS A 25 10.70 22.85 -3.08
C HIS A 25 11.35 23.39 -1.81
N ARG A 26 11.02 22.80 -0.66
CA ARG A 26 11.57 23.20 0.64
C ARG A 26 13.05 22.85 0.78
N HIS A 27 13.45 21.72 0.19
CA HIS A 27 14.83 21.24 0.19
C HIS A 27 15.66 21.81 -0.97
N ASP A 28 15.01 22.21 -2.06
CA ASP A 28 15.63 22.84 -3.22
C ASP A 28 14.73 23.96 -3.77
N PRO A 29 14.93 25.21 -3.33
CA PRO A 29 14.15 26.35 -3.78
C PRO A 29 14.24 26.63 -5.28
N SER A 30 15.25 26.09 -5.99
CA SER A 30 15.38 26.28 -7.44
C SER A 30 14.29 25.57 -8.23
N LEU A 31 13.55 24.65 -7.60
CA LEU A 31 12.47 23.87 -8.21
C LEU A 31 11.09 24.54 -8.11
N ALA A 32 10.99 25.70 -7.44
CA ALA A 32 9.73 26.32 -7.00
C ALA A 32 8.68 26.54 -8.09
N ASP A 33 9.06 26.63 -9.37
CA ASP A 33 8.12 26.85 -10.49
C ASP A 33 7.63 25.56 -11.17
N SER A 34 8.03 24.39 -10.67
CA SER A 34 7.80 23.10 -11.32
C SER A 34 7.23 22.04 -10.38
N LEU A 35 6.23 21.32 -10.87
CA LEU A 35 5.63 20.17 -10.19
C LEU A 35 6.64 19.02 -10.14
N GLN A 36 6.86 18.43 -8.97
CA GLN A 36 7.82 17.33 -8.79
C GLN A 36 7.15 15.95 -8.85
N HIS A 37 6.17 15.84 -9.74
CA HIS A 37 5.40 14.65 -10.00
C HIS A 37 5.05 14.56 -11.49
N LYS A 38 4.99 13.34 -12.02
CA LYS A 38 4.60 13.08 -13.41
C LYS A 38 3.37 12.19 -13.45
N PHE A 39 2.30 12.69 -14.04
CA PHE A 39 1.15 11.88 -14.41
C PHE A 39 1.42 11.18 -15.75
N LYS A 40 1.43 9.85 -15.77
CA LYS A 40 1.69 9.05 -16.98
C LYS A 40 0.38 8.87 -17.75
N GLY A 41 0.25 9.54 -18.90
CA GLY A 41 -0.97 9.44 -19.73
C GLY A 41 -1.08 8.19 -20.62
N ASN A 42 -0.08 7.30 -20.64
CA ASN A 42 -0.04 6.16 -21.57
C ASN A 42 -0.27 4.83 -20.86
N LYS A 43 -1.11 3.95 -21.45
CA LYS A 43 -1.69 2.72 -20.87
C LYS A 43 -0.72 1.55 -20.65
N GLY A 44 0.59 1.80 -20.64
CA GLY A 44 1.57 0.75 -20.37
C GLY A 44 1.74 0.55 -18.87
N ASN A 45 1.66 -0.70 -18.42
CA ASN A 45 1.79 -1.04 -17.01
C ASN A 45 3.08 -0.44 -16.42
N ILE A 46 2.95 0.28 -15.31
CA ILE A 46 4.12 0.75 -14.55
C ILE A 46 4.70 -0.39 -13.71
N LYS A 47 5.98 -0.30 -13.29
CA LYS A 47 6.64 -1.32 -12.46
C LYS A 47 5.80 -1.76 -11.24
N PRO A 48 5.10 -0.86 -10.53
CA PRO A 48 4.14 -1.26 -9.50
C PRO A 48 3.08 -2.25 -9.98
N GLU A 49 2.44 -2.04 -11.13
CA GLU A 49 1.42 -2.94 -11.69
C GLU A 49 1.97 -4.34 -11.99
N ILE A 50 3.21 -4.43 -12.50
CA ILE A 50 3.88 -5.72 -12.70
C ILE A 50 4.09 -6.43 -11.35
N ALA A 51 4.47 -5.68 -10.30
CA ALA A 51 4.61 -6.23 -8.96
C ALA A 51 3.26 -6.71 -8.39
N TRP A 52 2.18 -5.94 -8.59
CA TRP A 52 0.81 -6.34 -8.21
C TRP A 52 0.37 -7.63 -8.91
N ARG A 53 0.69 -7.77 -10.21
CA ARG A 53 0.45 -9.01 -10.97
C ARG A 53 1.18 -10.20 -10.32
N ARG A 54 2.42 -10.02 -9.90
CA ARG A 54 3.20 -11.08 -9.23
C ARG A 54 2.59 -11.46 -7.87
N LEU A 55 2.22 -10.46 -7.07
CA LEU A 55 1.54 -10.68 -5.79
C LEU A 55 0.24 -11.48 -5.98
N ARG A 56 -0.55 -11.16 -7.01
CA ARG A 56 -1.76 -11.92 -7.37
C ARG A 56 -1.43 -13.40 -7.58
N TYR A 57 -0.48 -13.72 -8.45
CA TYR A 57 -0.21 -15.12 -8.77
C TYR A 57 0.46 -15.92 -7.65
N CYS A 58 1.32 -15.30 -6.85
CA CYS A 58 2.12 -16.04 -5.87
C CYS A 58 1.50 -16.07 -4.47
N TRP A 59 0.72 -15.06 -4.11
CA TRP A 59 0.26 -14.84 -2.73
C TRP A 59 -1.26 -14.96 -2.61
N THR A 60 -2.03 -14.26 -3.44
CA THR A 60 -3.49 -14.09 -3.19
C THR A 60 -4.34 -15.37 -3.30
N ASP A 61 -4.00 -16.30 -4.19
CA ASP A 61 -4.84 -17.49 -4.49
C ASP A 61 -5.11 -18.35 -3.23
N GLY A 62 -4.10 -18.49 -2.36
CA GLY A 62 -4.25 -19.26 -1.11
C GLY A 62 -5.26 -18.65 -0.13
N TYR A 63 -5.24 -17.32 0.00
CA TYR A 63 -6.15 -16.58 0.90
C TYR A 63 -7.55 -16.47 0.30
N GLU A 64 -7.67 -16.24 -1.01
CA GLU A 64 -8.98 -16.22 -1.68
C GLU A 64 -9.70 -17.55 -1.56
N LYS A 65 -9.02 -18.67 -1.75
CA LYS A 65 -9.60 -20.01 -1.55
C LYS A 65 -10.08 -20.21 -0.11
N LEU A 66 -9.29 -19.74 0.86
CA LEU A 66 -9.64 -19.83 2.28
C LEU A 66 -10.86 -18.97 2.64
N ILE A 67 -10.95 -17.76 2.09
CA ILE A 67 -12.09 -16.86 2.30
C ILE A 67 -13.34 -17.41 1.60
N GLN A 68 -13.20 -17.83 0.34
CA GLN A 68 -14.26 -18.43 -0.46
C GLN A 68 -14.82 -19.70 0.20
N HIS A 69 -13.95 -20.50 0.83
CA HIS A 69 -14.39 -21.65 1.62
C HIS A 69 -15.36 -21.23 2.73
N GLY A 70 -15.05 -20.20 3.51
CA GLY A 70 -15.96 -19.75 4.58
C GLY A 70 -17.29 -19.23 4.05
N ILE A 71 -17.29 -18.49 2.94
CA ILE A 71 -18.53 -18.06 2.27
C ILE A 71 -19.35 -19.28 1.83
N SER A 72 -18.70 -20.24 1.17
CA SER A 72 -19.38 -21.43 0.61
C SER A 72 -19.91 -22.38 1.69
N GLN A 73 -19.34 -22.34 2.90
CA GLN A 73 -19.82 -23.08 4.06
C GLN A 73 -20.84 -22.30 4.90
N GLY A 74 -21.19 -21.06 4.51
CA GLY A 74 -22.11 -20.21 5.26
C GLY A 74 -21.53 -19.72 6.60
N LEU A 75 -20.20 -19.67 6.73
CA LEU A 75 -19.53 -19.12 7.92
C LEU A 75 -19.53 -17.60 7.92
N TYR A 76 -19.65 -16.98 6.75
CA TYR A 76 -19.59 -15.53 6.57
C TYR A 76 -20.60 -15.07 5.52
N ASP A 77 -21.47 -14.16 5.91
CA ASP A 77 -22.39 -13.43 5.04
C ASP A 77 -21.91 -11.96 4.85
N PRO A 78 -21.46 -11.59 3.65
CA PRO A 78 -21.03 -10.22 3.36
C PRO A 78 -22.19 -9.20 3.41
N ASP A 79 -23.45 -9.61 3.34
CA ASP A 79 -24.59 -8.70 3.46
C ASP A 79 -24.93 -8.41 4.93
N ASN A 80 -24.40 -9.20 5.87
CA ASN A 80 -24.57 -8.99 7.30
C ASN A 80 -23.51 -8.02 7.86
N ALA A 81 -23.96 -6.84 8.30
CA ALA A 81 -23.08 -5.80 8.83
C ALA A 81 -22.27 -6.22 10.08
N LEU A 82 -22.84 -7.05 10.97
CA LEU A 82 -22.10 -7.55 12.13
C LEU A 82 -21.00 -8.52 11.70
N GLU A 83 -21.32 -9.41 10.77
CA GLU A 83 -20.35 -10.38 10.27
C GLU A 83 -19.21 -9.69 9.53
N ARG A 84 -19.51 -8.65 8.73
CA ARG A 84 -18.50 -7.78 8.11
C ARG A 84 -17.57 -7.15 9.13
N LEU A 85 -18.11 -6.64 10.24
CA LEU A 85 -17.31 -6.05 11.31
C LEU A 85 -16.35 -7.05 11.96
N VAL A 86 -16.87 -8.22 12.28
CA VAL A 86 -16.05 -9.30 12.84
C VAL A 86 -14.98 -9.73 11.82
N PHE A 87 -15.35 -9.82 10.53
CA PHE A 87 -14.41 -10.15 9.47
C PHE A 87 -13.31 -9.09 9.34
N HIS A 88 -13.66 -7.81 9.27
CA HIS A 88 -12.71 -6.70 9.21
C HIS A 88 -11.76 -6.70 10.41
N TYR A 89 -12.28 -6.91 11.62
CA TYR A 89 -11.46 -6.95 12.84
C TYR A 89 -10.49 -8.14 12.87
N THR A 90 -10.89 -9.28 12.29
CA THR A 90 -10.12 -10.53 12.41
C THR A 90 -9.20 -10.77 11.21
N PHE A 91 -9.75 -10.73 10.00
CA PHE A 91 -9.03 -11.11 8.77
C PHE A 91 -8.13 -10.00 8.25
N ILE A 92 -8.55 -8.73 8.29
CA ILE A 92 -7.78 -7.65 7.65
C ILE A 92 -6.42 -7.42 8.34
N PRO A 93 -6.31 -7.34 9.68
CA PRO A 93 -5.01 -7.26 10.34
C PRO A 93 -4.12 -8.47 10.08
N TRP A 94 -4.71 -9.67 10.01
CA TRP A 94 -3.98 -10.89 9.67
C TRP A 94 -3.43 -10.83 8.24
N LEU A 95 -4.25 -10.49 7.26
CA LEU A 95 -3.83 -10.32 5.87
C LEU A 95 -2.77 -9.23 5.71
N GLN A 96 -2.90 -8.12 6.45
CA GLN A 96 -1.88 -7.06 6.48
C GLN A 96 -0.53 -7.60 6.98
N LYS A 97 -0.52 -8.35 8.08
CA LYS A 97 0.70 -8.98 8.61
C LYS A 97 1.34 -9.93 7.59
N GLU A 98 0.52 -10.74 6.91
CA GLU A 98 0.99 -11.67 5.88
C GLU A 98 1.55 -10.94 4.64
N LEU A 99 0.98 -9.77 4.30
CA LEU A 99 1.54 -8.89 3.26
C LEU A 99 2.85 -8.26 3.69
N ASP A 100 2.97 -7.83 4.95
CA ASP A 100 4.22 -7.29 5.51
C ASP A 100 5.33 -8.35 5.44
N ASN A 101 5.04 -9.59 5.84
CA ASN A 101 5.95 -10.73 5.70
C ASN A 101 6.36 -10.97 4.24
N TYR A 102 5.41 -10.87 3.30
CA TYR A 102 5.71 -10.97 1.87
C TYR A 102 6.65 -9.85 1.41
N VAL A 103 6.45 -8.61 1.86
CA VAL A 103 7.32 -7.46 1.54
C VAL A 103 8.73 -7.68 2.07
N GLU A 104 8.88 -8.13 3.31
CA GLU A 104 10.18 -8.48 3.89
C GLU A 104 10.89 -9.56 3.06
N LEU A 105 10.20 -10.66 2.76
CA LEU A 105 10.73 -11.74 1.96
C LEU A 105 11.12 -11.27 0.54
N ALA A 106 10.26 -10.49 -0.12
CA ALA A 106 10.50 -10.00 -1.46
C ALA A 106 11.71 -9.05 -1.52
N ASN A 107 11.90 -8.23 -0.49
CA ASN A 107 13.03 -7.30 -0.40
C ASN A 107 14.34 -7.96 0.01
N ASP A 108 14.28 -9.07 0.74
CA ASP A 108 15.47 -9.84 1.10
C ASP A 108 15.85 -10.85 0.02
N THR A 109 14.91 -11.42 -0.72
CA THR A 109 15.20 -12.46 -1.71
C THR A 109 16.07 -11.95 -2.86
N LYS A 110 17.21 -12.60 -3.09
CA LYS A 110 18.10 -12.29 -4.22
C LYS A 110 17.43 -12.66 -5.56
N PRO A 111 17.18 -11.69 -6.46
CA PRO A 111 16.63 -11.98 -7.77
C PRO A 111 17.63 -12.78 -8.61
N ARG A 112 17.11 -13.60 -9.54
CA ARG A 112 17.95 -14.31 -10.51
C ARG A 112 18.79 -13.31 -11.31
N PHE A 113 20.05 -13.67 -11.52
CA PHE A 113 20.95 -12.88 -12.35
C PHE A 113 20.42 -12.77 -13.78
N ASN A 114 20.32 -11.55 -14.29
CA ASN A 114 19.94 -11.25 -15.67
C ASN A 114 21.05 -10.42 -16.32
N ARG A 115 21.74 -11.01 -17.32
CA ARG A 115 22.86 -10.38 -18.04
C ARG A 115 22.47 -9.12 -18.85
N HIS A 116 21.18 -8.96 -19.14
CA HIS A 116 20.66 -7.82 -19.91
C HIS A 116 20.25 -6.64 -19.01
N LYS A 117 20.29 -6.83 -17.69
CA LYS A 117 19.91 -5.79 -16.72
C LYS A 117 21.12 -4.94 -16.36
N ILE A 118 21.03 -3.64 -16.59
CA ILE A 118 22.05 -2.65 -16.21
C ILE A 118 22.04 -2.31 -14.72
N LEU A 119 20.91 -2.55 -14.04
CA LEU A 119 20.74 -2.29 -12.62
C LEU A 119 21.52 -3.32 -11.78
N PRO A 120 21.95 -2.94 -10.56
CA PRO A 120 22.72 -3.82 -9.69
C PRO A 120 22.03 -5.16 -9.42
N HIS A 121 22.86 -6.20 -9.29
CA HIS A 121 22.45 -7.57 -8.95
C HIS A 121 22.79 -7.88 -7.50
N GLY A 122 21.80 -8.31 -6.72
CA GLY A 122 21.94 -8.51 -5.28
C GLY A 122 20.59 -8.50 -4.60
N ARG A 123 20.58 -8.63 -3.27
CA ARG A 123 19.35 -8.51 -2.48
C ARG A 123 18.89 -7.05 -2.53
N PRO A 124 17.62 -6.75 -2.87
CA PRO A 124 17.13 -5.37 -2.99
C PRO A 124 17.41 -4.53 -1.74
N ILE A 125 17.20 -5.11 -0.56
CA ILE A 125 17.43 -4.41 0.71
C ILE A 125 18.90 -4.04 0.92
N GLU A 126 19.83 -4.94 0.57
CA GLU A 126 21.27 -4.67 0.69
C GLU A 126 21.74 -3.61 -0.31
N ILE A 127 21.26 -3.66 -1.55
CA ILE A 127 21.56 -2.64 -2.56
C ILE A 127 21.04 -1.28 -2.10
N PHE A 128 19.84 -1.24 -1.52
CA PHE A 128 19.23 -0.01 -1.03
C PHE A 128 20.00 0.59 0.16
N GLN A 129 20.45 -0.24 1.11
CA GLN A 129 21.16 0.19 2.31
C GLN A 129 22.65 0.48 2.07
N HIS A 130 23.28 -0.27 1.16
CA HIS A 130 24.72 -0.24 0.89
C HIS A 130 25.04 -0.15 -0.62
N PRO A 131 24.56 0.89 -1.33
CA PRO A 131 24.75 1.00 -2.77
C PRO A 131 26.22 1.03 -3.20
N GLU A 132 27.13 1.46 -2.32
CA GLU A 132 28.58 1.49 -2.53
C GLU A 132 29.22 0.11 -2.70
N LYS A 133 28.59 -0.95 -2.13
CA LYS A 133 29.07 -2.34 -2.30
C LYS A 133 28.71 -2.94 -3.65
N TYR A 134 27.86 -2.26 -4.42
CA TYR A 134 27.29 -2.71 -5.68
C TYR A 134 27.66 -1.79 -6.85
N ASP A 135 28.70 -0.96 -6.70
CA ASP A 135 29.15 0.04 -7.69
C ASP A 135 28.03 1.01 -8.12
N THR A 136 27.11 1.32 -7.21
CA THR A 136 25.98 2.23 -7.46
C THR A 136 26.01 3.46 -6.55
N LYS A 137 25.14 4.43 -6.83
CA LYS A 137 25.04 5.68 -6.07
C LYS A 137 23.66 5.82 -5.44
N ASN A 138 23.64 6.36 -4.23
CA ASN A 138 22.40 6.75 -3.57
C ASN A 138 21.92 8.11 -4.09
N PHE A 139 20.76 8.13 -4.74
CA PHE A 139 20.10 9.37 -5.21
C PHE A 139 18.98 9.84 -4.28
N ALA A 140 18.83 9.22 -3.10
CA ALA A 140 17.81 9.61 -2.14
C ALA A 140 18.10 11.01 -1.58
N VAL A 141 17.04 11.82 -1.50
CA VAL A 141 17.09 13.14 -0.86
C VAL A 141 16.73 12.95 0.60
N ASN A 142 17.62 13.37 1.49
CA ASN A 142 17.36 13.40 2.93
C ASN A 142 16.37 14.52 3.23
N VAL A 143 15.26 14.16 3.88
CA VAL A 143 14.17 15.09 4.22
C VAL A 143 14.22 15.34 5.72
N ASP A 144 14.03 16.60 6.11
CA ASP A 144 13.90 16.96 7.52
C ASP A 144 12.61 16.36 8.09
N LYS A 145 12.69 15.76 9.28
CA LYS A 145 11.53 15.13 9.94
C LYS A 145 10.39 16.12 10.16
N VAL A 146 10.70 17.37 10.52
CA VAL A 146 9.69 18.41 10.76
C VAL A 146 8.92 18.71 9.48
N HIS A 147 9.62 18.78 8.34
CA HIS A 147 8.99 19.00 7.05
C HIS A 147 8.13 17.81 6.62
N LEU A 148 8.58 16.60 6.91
CA LEU A 148 7.84 15.37 6.63
C LEU A 148 6.55 15.30 7.47
N GLU A 149 6.61 15.66 8.75
CA GLU A 149 5.45 15.72 9.64
C GLU A 149 4.43 16.75 9.14
N THR A 150 4.87 17.96 8.77
CA THR A 150 3.97 18.97 8.17
C THR A 150 3.28 18.46 6.90
N ALA A 151 4.01 17.74 6.04
CA ALA A 151 3.44 17.16 4.83
C ALA A 151 2.46 16.04 5.17
N ARG A 152 2.78 15.19 6.15
CA ARG A 152 1.91 14.11 6.62
C ARG A 152 0.60 14.65 7.18
N GLU A 153 0.64 15.61 8.10
CA GLU A 153 -0.56 16.21 8.68
C GLU A 153 -1.51 16.79 7.63
N LYS A 154 -0.95 17.35 6.55
CA LYS A 154 -1.74 17.99 5.50
C LYS A 154 -2.27 17.02 4.43
N TYR A 155 -1.46 16.04 4.03
CA TYR A 155 -1.74 15.21 2.85
C TYR A 155 -2.04 13.74 3.18
N ALA A 156 -1.73 13.27 4.39
CA ALA A 156 -1.97 11.91 4.85
C ALA A 156 -2.13 11.87 6.39
N PRO A 157 -3.17 12.53 6.93
CA PRO A 157 -3.35 12.66 8.37
C PRO A 157 -3.47 11.27 9.04
N PRO A 158 -2.76 11.02 10.15
CA PRO A 158 -2.73 9.71 10.78
C PRO A 158 -4.06 9.29 11.42
N ASP A 159 -4.92 10.25 11.72
CA ASP A 159 -6.25 10.13 12.29
C ASP A 159 -7.36 10.00 11.23
N HIS A 160 -6.99 9.83 9.95
CA HIS A 160 -7.95 9.67 8.87
C HIS A 160 -8.87 8.46 9.11
N PRO A 161 -10.21 8.60 8.98
CA PRO A 161 -11.16 7.51 9.23
C PRO A 161 -10.92 6.24 8.42
N VAL A 162 -10.27 6.34 7.25
CA VAL A 162 -9.88 5.18 6.42
C VAL A 162 -9.03 4.15 7.19
N PHE A 163 -8.30 4.57 8.22
CA PHE A 163 -7.49 3.67 9.04
C PHE A 163 -8.31 2.94 10.12
N HIS A 164 -9.57 3.33 10.33
CA HIS A 164 -10.47 2.65 11.25
C HIS A 164 -11.21 1.50 10.53
N LEU A 165 -10.64 0.30 10.58
CA LEU A 165 -11.25 -0.91 9.97
C LEU A 165 -12.65 -1.23 10.52
N VAL A 166 -12.88 -0.88 11.80
CA VAL A 166 -14.14 -1.03 12.53
C VAL A 166 -14.31 0.17 13.48
N PRO A 167 -15.53 0.49 13.94
CA PRO A 167 -15.75 1.55 14.91
C PRO A 167 -15.02 1.28 16.22
N LEU A 168 -14.58 2.37 16.87
CA LEU A 168 -13.79 2.28 18.09
C LEU A 168 -14.52 1.56 19.23
N ALA A 169 -15.84 1.73 19.34
CA ALA A 169 -16.67 1.03 20.33
C ALA A 169 -16.65 -0.49 20.10
N PHE A 170 -16.77 -0.93 18.84
CA PHE A 170 -16.69 -2.34 18.46
C PHE A 170 -15.30 -2.91 18.76
N ALA A 171 -14.23 -2.22 18.35
CA ALA A 171 -12.86 -2.62 18.63
C ALA A 171 -12.57 -2.75 20.13
N SER A 172 -13.08 -1.81 20.93
CA SER A 172 -12.92 -1.81 22.39
C SER A 172 -13.61 -3.01 23.02
N ARG A 173 -14.82 -3.36 22.55
CA ARG A 173 -15.58 -4.52 23.05
C ARG A 173 -14.91 -5.84 22.67
N ALA A 174 -14.44 -5.95 21.42
CA ALA A 174 -13.68 -7.12 20.97
C ALA A 174 -12.38 -7.30 21.77
N ALA A 175 -11.65 -6.21 22.04
CA ALA A 175 -10.46 -6.24 22.87
C ALA A 175 -10.77 -6.65 24.33
N GLN A 176 -11.89 -6.19 24.89
CA GLN A 176 -12.34 -6.60 26.23
C GLN A 176 -12.75 -8.07 26.29
N PHE A 177 -13.32 -8.63 25.23
CA PHE A 177 -13.63 -10.07 25.17
C PHE A 177 -12.35 -10.89 25.32
N TYR A 178 -11.30 -10.48 24.62
CA TYR A 178 -9.98 -11.09 24.72
C TYR A 178 -9.13 -10.48 25.85
N ARG A 179 -9.62 -10.42 27.10
CA ARG A 179 -8.97 -9.72 28.26
C ARG A 179 -7.46 -9.90 28.44
N ASN A 180 -6.83 -10.92 27.85
CA ASN A 180 -5.39 -11.20 27.88
C ASN A 180 -4.67 -11.05 26.52
N GLY A 181 -5.28 -10.38 25.55
CA GLY A 181 -4.79 -10.21 24.18
C GLY A 181 -5.59 -11.01 23.15
N VAL A 182 -5.77 -10.44 21.97
CA VAL A 182 -6.38 -11.11 20.80
C VAL A 182 -5.49 -12.30 20.42
N PRO A 183 -6.05 -13.51 20.23
CA PRO A 183 -5.25 -14.64 19.78
C PRO A 183 -4.58 -14.31 18.44
N GLU A 184 -3.33 -14.75 18.27
CA GLU A 184 -2.64 -14.57 17.00
C GLU A 184 -3.38 -15.35 15.91
N VAL A 185 -3.94 -14.58 14.98
CA VAL A 185 -4.67 -15.12 13.83
C VAL A 185 -3.67 -15.65 12.81
N ASN A 186 -3.89 -16.87 12.36
CA ASN A 186 -3.12 -17.53 11.32
C ASN A 186 -4.07 -18.30 10.38
N ARG A 187 -3.50 -18.92 9.35
CA ARG A 187 -4.25 -19.63 8.32
C ARG A 187 -5.17 -20.72 8.87
N ASP A 188 -4.74 -21.43 9.90
CA ASP A 188 -5.44 -22.61 10.41
C ASP A 188 -6.54 -22.24 11.43
N ASN A 189 -6.38 -21.12 12.13
CA ASN A 189 -7.29 -20.72 13.20
C ASN A 189 -8.20 -19.52 12.85
N ALA A 190 -7.99 -18.84 11.71
CA ALA A 190 -8.69 -17.59 11.39
C ALA A 190 -10.21 -17.70 11.47
N TRP A 191 -10.79 -18.76 10.90
CA TRP A 191 -12.23 -19.01 10.98
C TRP A 191 -12.69 -19.35 12.40
N GLY A 192 -11.88 -20.07 13.19
CA GLY A 192 -12.21 -20.38 14.58
C GLY A 192 -12.23 -19.15 15.49
N VAL A 193 -11.26 -18.25 15.32
CA VAL A 193 -11.23 -16.96 16.03
C VAL A 193 -12.42 -16.10 15.61
N TYR A 194 -12.66 -15.98 14.31
CA TYR A 194 -13.81 -15.27 13.74
C TYR A 194 -15.14 -15.76 14.33
N SER A 195 -15.39 -17.07 14.29
CA SER A 195 -16.66 -17.65 14.76
C SER A 195 -16.85 -17.43 16.26
N THR A 196 -15.78 -17.54 17.05
CA THR A 196 -15.84 -17.30 18.50
C THR A 196 -16.20 -15.85 18.81
N LEU A 197 -15.60 -14.90 18.10
CA LEU A 197 -15.89 -13.48 18.26
C LEU A 197 -17.31 -13.14 17.80
N LEU A 198 -17.75 -13.71 16.67
CA LEU A 198 -19.11 -13.53 16.16
C LEU A 198 -20.15 -14.02 17.17
N GLN A 199 -19.97 -15.23 17.73
CA GLN A 199 -20.88 -15.78 18.73
C GLN A 199 -20.92 -14.92 20.00
N HIS A 200 -19.79 -14.34 20.40
CA HIS A 200 -19.77 -13.40 21.51
C HIS A 200 -20.66 -12.18 21.23
N PHE A 201 -20.50 -11.54 20.06
CA PHE A 201 -21.32 -10.39 19.70
C PHE A 201 -22.81 -10.71 19.52
N ILE A 202 -23.14 -11.90 19.02
CA ILE A 202 -24.53 -12.38 18.95
C ILE A 202 -25.12 -12.52 20.37
N SER A 203 -24.34 -13.02 21.34
CA SER A 203 -24.81 -13.23 22.72
C SER A 203 -25.05 -11.93 23.51
N ILE A 204 -24.40 -10.83 23.12
CA ILE A 204 -24.53 -9.51 23.76
C ILE A 204 -25.35 -8.52 22.92
N ARG A 205 -26.00 -9.01 21.86
CA ARG A 205 -26.64 -8.17 20.83
C ARG A 205 -27.70 -7.21 21.39
N ASP A 206 -28.29 -7.50 22.53
CA ASP A 206 -29.30 -6.64 23.17
C ASP A 206 -28.73 -5.37 23.85
N GLU A 207 -27.40 -5.16 23.85
CA GLU A 207 -26.77 -3.92 24.32
C GLU A 207 -26.94 -2.80 23.27
N THR A 208 -27.64 -1.71 23.64
CA THR A 208 -28.09 -0.60 22.74
C THR A 208 -26.99 0.09 21.95
N ASP A 209 -25.76 0.13 22.48
CA ASP A 209 -24.64 0.88 21.89
C ASP A 209 -24.09 0.18 20.64
N ILE A 210 -24.09 -1.15 20.61
CA ILE A 210 -23.56 -1.94 19.49
C ILE A 210 -24.52 -1.88 18.29
N HIS A 211 -25.82 -1.92 18.55
CA HIS A 211 -26.85 -1.85 17.51
C HIS A 211 -26.83 -0.53 16.71
N THR A 212 -26.60 0.58 17.41
CA THR A 212 -26.56 1.91 16.79
C THR A 212 -25.35 2.05 15.86
N GLU A 213 -24.19 1.52 16.25
CA GLU A 213 -22.97 1.56 15.43
C GLU A 213 -23.00 0.58 14.25
N ILE A 214 -23.56 -0.64 14.42
CA ILE A 214 -23.78 -1.58 13.31
C ILE A 214 -24.64 -0.93 12.21
N SER A 215 -25.69 -0.21 12.63
CA SER A 215 -26.60 0.48 11.71
C SER A 215 -25.92 1.63 10.95
N ARG A 216 -24.95 2.32 11.56
CA ARG A 216 -24.16 3.37 10.87
C ARG A 216 -23.25 2.80 9.80
N ILE A 217 -22.65 1.63 10.00
CA ILE A 217 -21.77 1.00 9.01
C ILE A 217 -22.54 0.43 7.82
N ALA A 218 -23.72 -0.12 8.06
CA ALA A 218 -24.61 -0.53 6.97
C ALA A 218 -24.96 0.65 6.04
N ALA A 219 -24.85 1.88 6.54
CA ALA A 219 -25.04 3.12 5.79
C ALA A 219 -23.72 3.77 5.32
N LEU A 220 -22.55 3.17 5.58
CA LEU A 220 -21.29 3.70 5.07
C LEU A 220 -21.21 3.52 3.55
N PRO A 221 -20.65 4.50 2.83
CA PRO A 221 -20.45 4.42 1.39
C PRO A 221 -19.62 3.20 0.98
N ALA A 222 -19.72 2.80 -0.29
CA ALA A 222 -18.88 1.72 -0.81
C ALA A 222 -17.40 2.15 -0.79
N VAL A 223 -16.48 1.18 -0.81
CA VAL A 223 -15.05 1.46 -0.95
C VAL A 223 -14.83 2.29 -2.21
N GLY A 224 -14.32 3.52 -2.04
CA GLY A 224 -14.08 4.48 -3.14
C GLY A 224 -15.14 5.58 -3.29
N ASP A 225 -16.22 5.55 -2.52
CA ASP A 225 -17.14 6.68 -2.43
C ASP A 225 -16.61 7.71 -1.42
N ASP A 226 -16.34 8.93 -1.89
CA ASP A 226 -16.08 10.11 -1.06
C ASP A 226 -17.38 10.93 -0.95
N PRO A 227 -18.29 10.60 -0.01
CA PRO A 227 -19.58 11.26 0.10
C PRO A 227 -19.47 12.74 0.50
N ALA A 228 -18.32 13.16 1.02
CA ALA A 228 -18.06 14.52 1.50
C ALA A 228 -17.26 15.36 0.50
N GLY A 229 -16.62 14.74 -0.50
CA GLY A 229 -15.70 15.41 -1.43
C GLY A 229 -14.41 15.89 -0.76
N GLU A 230 -14.13 15.44 0.46
CA GLU A 230 -13.03 15.93 1.30
C GLU A 230 -11.69 15.28 0.93
N GLU A 231 -11.70 14.12 0.27
CA GLU A 231 -10.49 13.43 -0.20
C GLU A 231 -9.98 13.99 -1.54
N GLN A 232 -10.82 14.76 -2.25
CA GLN A 232 -10.45 15.35 -3.53
C GLN A 232 -9.60 16.62 -3.34
N MET A 233 -8.32 16.53 -3.71
CA MET A 233 -7.41 17.67 -3.68
C MET A 233 -7.07 18.13 -5.10
N ASP A 234 -7.05 19.44 -5.34
CA ASP A 234 -6.50 19.98 -6.59
C ASP A 234 -4.98 19.85 -6.61
N VAL A 235 -4.43 19.55 -7.80
CA VAL A 235 -2.98 19.63 -8.02
C VAL A 235 -2.55 21.08 -7.94
N LEU A 236 -1.40 21.34 -7.29
CA LEU A 236 -0.79 22.67 -7.28
C LEU A 236 -0.67 23.23 -8.71
N PRO A 237 -1.02 24.51 -8.95
CA PRO A 237 -1.04 25.13 -10.28
C PRO A 237 0.38 25.47 -10.77
N LEU A 238 1.24 24.46 -10.86
CA LEU A 238 2.65 24.54 -11.23
C LEU A 238 2.87 23.97 -12.63
N LYS A 239 3.98 24.35 -13.26
CA LYS A 239 4.35 23.80 -14.56
C LYS A 239 4.62 22.31 -14.41
N ARG A 240 4.04 21.48 -15.28
CA ARG A 240 4.33 20.05 -15.33
C ARG A 240 5.82 19.81 -15.58
N TYR A 241 6.38 18.82 -14.91
CA TYR A 241 7.76 18.40 -15.16
C TYR A 241 7.95 17.97 -16.63
N ARG A 242 8.97 18.49 -17.29
CA ARG A 242 9.40 18.10 -18.65
C ARG A 242 10.85 17.62 -18.64
N PRO A 243 11.24 16.66 -19.49
CA PRO A 243 12.64 16.32 -19.69
C PRO A 243 13.42 17.58 -20.10
N GLY A 244 14.47 17.93 -19.35
CA GLY A 244 15.22 19.19 -19.47
C GLY A 244 14.93 20.23 -18.39
N ASN A 245 13.91 20.02 -17.54
CA ASN A 245 13.79 20.75 -16.29
C ASN A 245 14.87 20.23 -15.32
N ARG A 246 15.63 21.15 -14.71
CA ARG A 246 16.74 20.83 -13.78
C ARG A 246 16.29 19.79 -12.75
N LEU A 247 16.94 18.63 -12.76
CA LEU A 247 16.90 17.67 -11.66
C LEU A 247 18.12 17.92 -10.76
N ILE A 248 18.02 17.57 -9.49
CA ILE A 248 19.21 17.58 -8.61
C ILE A 248 20.26 16.66 -9.24
N GLY A 249 21.44 17.21 -9.52
CA GLY A 249 22.54 16.51 -10.19
C GLY A 249 22.69 16.77 -11.69
N ASP A 250 22.02 17.79 -12.24
CA ASP A 250 22.21 18.21 -13.63
C ASP A 250 23.66 18.70 -13.85
N VAL A 251 24.54 17.77 -14.23
CA VAL A 251 25.91 18.09 -14.64
C VAL A 251 25.84 18.58 -16.08
N PRO A 252 26.28 19.82 -16.38
CA PRO A 252 26.29 20.32 -17.75
C PRO A 252 27.11 19.37 -18.65
N GLY A 253 26.48 18.73 -19.64
CA GLY A 253 27.15 17.89 -20.63
C GLY A 253 26.76 16.40 -20.67
N LEU A 254 25.91 15.92 -19.77
CA LEU A 254 25.38 14.54 -19.81
C LEU A 254 23.99 14.47 -20.48
N HIS A 255 23.88 14.96 -21.72
CA HIS A 255 22.75 14.62 -22.57
C HIS A 255 22.98 13.23 -23.18
N ALA A 256 22.80 12.19 -22.36
CA ALA A 256 22.51 10.87 -22.90
C ALA A 256 20.99 10.78 -23.07
N GLU A 257 20.54 10.50 -24.29
CA GLU A 257 19.16 10.12 -24.60
C GLU A 257 18.81 8.83 -23.83
N TYR A 258 18.47 8.97 -22.56
CA TYR A 258 17.97 7.87 -21.75
C TYR A 258 16.48 7.68 -22.02
N SER A 259 16.17 6.99 -23.11
CA SER A 259 14.90 6.29 -23.26
C SER A 259 14.95 5.03 -22.40
N SER A 260 14.41 5.11 -21.18
CA SER A 260 14.03 3.92 -20.42
C SER A 260 12.74 3.34 -21.03
N SER A 261 12.84 2.85 -22.26
CA SER A 261 11.87 1.92 -22.82
C SER A 261 12.29 0.52 -22.36
N GLU A 262 12.15 0.26 -21.07
CA GLU A 262 12.11 -1.11 -20.55
C GLU A 262 10.73 -1.69 -20.89
N GLU A 263 10.48 -1.89 -22.20
CA GLU A 263 9.51 -2.88 -22.65
C GLU A 263 10.18 -4.25 -22.47
N GLU A 264 10.17 -4.77 -21.23
CA GLU A 264 10.46 -6.18 -21.02
C GLU A 264 9.34 -6.98 -21.70
N SER A 265 9.69 -7.58 -22.85
CA SER A 265 8.92 -8.64 -23.48
C SER A 265 8.95 -9.84 -22.53
N ASP A 266 7.77 -10.21 -22.03
CA ASP A 266 7.47 -11.29 -21.09
C ASP A 266 8.17 -12.60 -21.50
N PRO A 267 9.31 -12.98 -20.87
CA PRO A 267 9.81 -14.33 -21.01
C PRO A 267 9.03 -15.15 -19.99
N GLY A 268 8.19 -16.07 -20.46
CA GLY A 268 7.37 -16.90 -19.57
C GLY A 268 8.20 -17.52 -18.45
N TYR A 269 7.81 -17.25 -17.20
CA TYR A 269 8.49 -17.80 -16.03
C TYR A 269 7.51 -18.51 -15.09
N ASN A 270 7.55 -19.83 -15.23
CA ASN A 270 7.65 -20.89 -14.23
C ASN A 270 7.11 -20.62 -12.82
N VAL A 271 6.04 -21.36 -12.55
CA VAL A 271 5.49 -21.74 -11.25
C VAL A 271 6.62 -22.17 -10.31
N TRP A 272 6.57 -21.66 -9.09
CA TRP A 272 7.40 -22.11 -7.97
C TRP A 272 7.11 -23.59 -7.69
N THR A 273 8.01 -24.48 -8.08
CA THR A 273 8.08 -25.81 -7.49
C THR A 273 9.00 -25.72 -6.28
N SER A 274 8.47 -26.09 -5.13
CA SER A 274 9.27 -26.45 -3.97
C SER A 274 10.09 -27.69 -4.34
N ASP A 275 11.41 -27.55 -4.42
CA ASP A 275 12.29 -28.71 -4.45
C ASP A 275 12.33 -29.27 -3.02
N GLU A 276 11.69 -30.43 -2.84
CA GLU A 276 12.00 -31.36 -1.76
C GLU A 276 13.34 -32.00 -2.06
N ASP A 277 14.29 -31.89 -1.14
CA ASP A 277 15.32 -32.88 -0.83
C ASP A 277 15.79 -32.68 0.63
#